data_AF-A0A4T0B8H5-F1
#
_entry.id   AF-A0A4T0B8H5-F1
#
_cell.length_a   1.000
_cell.length_b   1.000
_cell.length_c   1.000
_cell.angle_alpha   90.00
_cell.angle_beta   90.00
_cell.angle_gamma   90.00
#
_symmetry.space_group_name_H-M   'P 1'
#
loop_
_entity.id
_entity.type
_entity.pdbx_description
1 polymer ?
#
loop_
_entity_poly.entity_id
_entity_poly.type
_entity_poly.pdbx_seq_one_letter_code
_entity_poly.pdbx_strand_id
1 'polypeptide(L)'
;MSITFNRLRVHDYTRKLRQYMECVEAGVCSDDDRVLIVGINEILETGSHQQRCITAYDLRHQDYFRRLSQNAEKDTSKRTWYWIRHYIGRLGSWFVASKFVVAVARRTPQLFEQFQVAPVRRIGKTATRILDEDMSLSEALLRTLPGYNNELVDLRIQTMQSTANDDLAARFMENYTDPYFVPKVHAETLMMEHFYFNQLHFFGNDRYIGCSKPSCYCCDLYLRNHPGNFEARPCHGNVWVKWCLPFEVDEEDMSKQIHAVKMQKRILINIIRDLESRLLSGTYEH
;
A
#
# COMPACT_ATOMS: atom_id res chain seq x y z
N MET A 1 20.54 0.15 9.37
CA MET A 1 20.55 -0.05 7.90
C MET A 1 21.12 1.19 7.24
N SER A 2 22.38 1.14 6.81
CA SER A 2 23.11 2.33 6.35
C SER A 2 22.58 2.88 5.02
N ILE A 3 22.59 4.20 4.87
CA ILE A 3 22.35 4.91 3.58
C ILE A 3 23.26 4.33 2.48
N THR A 4 24.45 3.84 2.84
CA THR A 4 25.40 3.16 1.96
C THR A 4 24.83 1.88 1.31
N PHE A 5 24.01 1.12 2.05
CA PHE A 5 23.35 -0.09 1.52
C PHE A 5 22.27 0.27 0.48
N ASN A 6 21.58 1.39 0.68
CA ASN A 6 20.51 1.86 -0.21
C ASN A 6 20.98 2.88 -1.26
N ARG A 7 22.30 3.00 -1.50
CA ARG A 7 22.88 4.01 -2.40
C ARG A 7 22.24 4.06 -3.78
N LEU A 8 21.92 2.90 -4.37
CA LEU A 8 21.30 2.82 -5.70
C LEU A 8 19.89 3.44 -5.71
N ARG A 9 19.11 3.24 -4.64
CA ARG A 9 17.78 3.86 -4.50
C ARG A 9 17.89 5.37 -4.27
N VAL A 10 18.85 5.81 -3.44
CA VAL A 10 19.11 7.23 -3.22
C VAL A 10 19.51 7.90 -4.54
N HIS A 11 20.39 7.25 -5.31
CA HIS A 11 20.78 7.71 -6.64
C HIS A 11 19.58 7.80 -7.60
N ASP A 12 18.74 6.76 -7.69
CA ASP A 12 17.54 6.77 -8.54
C ASP A 12 16.55 7.89 -8.17
N TYR A 13 16.28 8.08 -6.87
CA TYR A 13 15.42 9.18 -6.42
C TYR A 13 16.02 10.56 -6.72
N THR A 14 17.33 10.71 -6.59
CA THR A 14 18.02 11.97 -6.94
C THR A 14 17.92 12.25 -8.43
N ARG A 15 18.15 11.24 -9.27
CA ARG A 15 18.05 11.35 -10.73
C ARG A 15 16.64 11.74 -11.16
N LYS A 16 15.62 11.10 -10.60
CA LYS A 16 14.21 11.43 -10.87
C LYS A 16 13.86 12.84 -10.40
N LEU A 17 14.30 13.23 -9.21
CA LEU A 17 14.11 14.60 -8.71
C LEU A 17 14.67 15.64 -9.68
N ARG A 18 15.88 15.42 -10.20
CA ARG A 18 16.52 16.31 -11.18
C ARG A 18 15.66 16.49 -12.45
N GLN A 19 15.14 15.39 -12.99
CA GLN A 19 14.27 15.44 -14.18
C GLN A 19 13.02 16.30 -13.97
N TYR A 20 12.40 16.24 -12.79
CA TYR A 20 11.24 17.09 -12.49
C TYR A 20 11.63 18.54 -12.22
N MET A 21 12.82 18.80 -11.67
CA MET A 21 13.33 20.16 -11.44
C MET A 21 13.61 20.90 -12.76
N GLU A 22 14.19 20.22 -13.75
CA GLU A 22 14.41 20.79 -15.09
C GLU A 22 13.09 21.28 -15.73
N CYS A 23 11.96 20.60 -15.45
CA CYS A 23 10.64 20.99 -15.91
C CYS A 23 10.07 22.23 -15.19
N VAL A 24 10.48 22.48 -13.94
CA VAL A 24 10.04 23.64 -13.15
C VAL A 24 10.85 24.88 -13.51
N GLU A 25 12.17 24.75 -13.63
CA GLU A 25 13.08 25.87 -13.91
C GLU A 25 12.78 26.57 -15.24
N ALA A 26 12.18 25.86 -16.21
CA ALA A 26 11.74 26.42 -17.48
C ALA A 26 10.50 27.33 -17.41
N GLY A 27 9.81 27.42 -16.26
CA GLY A 27 8.51 28.10 -16.14
C GLY A 27 8.29 28.94 -14.88
N VAL A 28 9.34 29.34 -14.16
CA VAL A 28 9.23 29.99 -12.83
C VAL A 28 8.85 31.47 -12.93
N CYS A 29 7.89 31.92 -12.09
CA CYS A 29 7.34 33.28 -12.12
C CYS A 29 7.36 34.05 -10.76
N SER A 30 7.64 33.42 -9.61
CA SER A 30 7.61 34.10 -8.28
C SER A 30 8.93 34.01 -7.50
N ASP A 31 9.25 35.01 -6.67
CA ASP A 31 10.48 35.06 -5.86
C ASP A 31 10.53 33.96 -4.77
N ASP A 32 9.39 33.61 -4.20
CA ASP A 32 9.30 32.54 -3.20
C ASP A 32 9.61 31.15 -3.81
N ASP A 33 9.19 30.92 -5.06
CA ASP A 33 9.52 29.67 -5.77
C ASP A 33 11.01 29.60 -6.10
N ARG A 34 11.69 30.74 -6.34
CA ARG A 34 13.16 30.77 -6.55
C ARG A 34 13.90 30.30 -5.31
N VAL A 35 13.50 30.75 -4.12
CA VAL A 35 14.13 30.32 -2.86
C VAL A 35 13.93 28.83 -2.61
N LEU A 36 12.73 28.31 -2.87
CA LEU A 36 12.44 26.87 -2.79
C LEU A 36 13.32 26.07 -3.78
N ILE A 37 13.48 26.54 -5.01
CA ILE A 37 14.31 25.89 -6.04
C ILE A 37 15.77 25.86 -5.61
N VAL A 38 16.31 26.94 -5.04
CA VAL A 38 17.68 26.97 -4.51
C VAL A 38 17.89 25.88 -3.46
N GLY A 39 16.97 25.74 -2.49
CA GLY A 39 17.05 24.70 -1.48
C GLY A 39 16.94 23.27 -2.04
N ILE A 40 16.19 23.07 -3.13
CA ILE A 40 16.12 21.77 -3.81
C ILE A 40 17.42 21.50 -4.60
N ASN A 41 18.00 22.51 -5.23
CA ASN A 41 19.26 22.37 -5.97
C ASN A 41 20.43 22.03 -5.04
N GLU A 42 20.45 22.55 -3.81
CA GLU A 42 21.41 22.14 -2.78
C GLU A 42 21.41 20.61 -2.54
N ILE A 43 20.22 19.99 -2.51
CA ILE A 43 20.09 18.53 -2.41
C ILE A 43 20.73 17.83 -3.63
N LEU A 44 20.49 18.36 -4.83
CA LEU A 44 20.96 17.76 -6.08
C LEU A 44 22.48 17.88 -6.28
N GLU A 45 23.07 18.96 -5.77
CA GLU A 45 24.51 19.25 -5.83
C GLU A 45 25.31 18.53 -4.74
N THR A 46 24.66 18.16 -3.64
CA THR A 46 25.29 17.43 -2.54
C THR A 46 25.90 16.10 -3.01
N GLY A 47 27.24 15.97 -2.93
CA GLY A 47 27.97 14.80 -3.45
C GLY A 47 27.79 13.50 -2.64
N SER A 48 27.69 13.59 -1.32
CA SER A 48 27.50 12.41 -0.46
C SER A 48 26.02 12.01 -0.35
N HIS A 49 25.72 10.73 -0.50
CA HIS A 49 24.35 10.21 -0.29
C HIS A 49 23.84 10.46 1.12
N GLN A 50 24.72 10.38 2.13
CA GLN A 50 24.35 10.64 3.52
C GLN A 50 23.96 12.10 3.69
N GLN A 51 24.83 13.01 3.25
CA GLN A 51 24.58 14.44 3.34
C GLN A 51 23.32 14.81 2.56
N ARG A 52 23.09 14.21 1.39
CA ARG A 52 21.88 14.45 0.58
C ARG A 52 20.60 14.08 1.32
N CYS A 53 20.59 12.94 2.01
CA CYS A 53 19.45 12.53 2.82
C CYS A 53 19.23 13.46 4.03
N ILE A 54 20.31 14.02 4.60
CA ILE A 54 20.25 15.00 5.69
C ILE A 54 19.67 16.33 5.16
N THR A 55 20.23 16.90 4.11
CA THR A 55 19.74 18.14 3.48
C THR A 55 18.27 17.99 3.05
N ALA A 56 17.89 16.87 2.46
CA ALA A 56 16.49 16.59 2.12
C ALA A 56 15.58 16.46 3.35
N TYR A 57 16.09 15.99 4.48
CA TYR A 57 15.34 15.98 5.74
C TYR A 57 15.20 17.40 6.31
N ASP A 58 16.27 18.19 6.34
CA ASP A 58 16.26 19.54 6.90
C ASP A 58 15.32 20.46 6.09
N LEU A 59 15.36 20.38 4.76
CA LEU A 59 14.44 21.12 3.87
C LEU A 59 12.96 20.84 4.20
N ARG A 60 12.63 19.61 4.63
CA ARG A 60 11.25 19.25 5.02
C ARG A 60 10.75 19.93 6.29
N HIS A 61 11.65 20.42 7.13
CA HIS A 61 11.34 21.04 8.42
C HIS A 61 11.39 22.58 8.35
N GLN A 62 11.75 23.12 7.19
CA GLN A 62 11.71 24.55 6.91
C GLN A 62 10.33 24.94 6.34
N ASP A 63 9.97 26.21 6.45
CA ASP A 63 8.68 26.73 5.95
C ASP A 63 8.47 26.47 4.44
N TYR A 64 9.56 26.27 3.70
CA TYR A 64 9.57 25.89 2.28
C TYR A 64 8.79 24.60 2.00
N PHE A 65 8.76 23.64 2.93
CA PHE A 65 8.02 22.39 2.72
C PHE A 65 6.50 22.58 2.76
N ARG A 66 6.02 23.57 3.52
CA ARG A 66 4.60 23.97 3.50
C ARG A 66 4.23 24.51 2.12
N ARG A 67 5.07 25.36 1.55
CA ARG A 67 4.86 25.90 0.19
C ARG A 67 4.94 24.83 -0.89
N LEU A 68 5.92 23.93 -0.81
CA LEU A 68 6.02 22.78 -1.71
C LEU A 68 4.76 21.90 -1.64
N SER A 69 4.17 21.75 -0.46
CA SER A 69 2.90 21.02 -0.29
C SER A 69 1.74 21.75 -0.96
N GLN A 70 1.62 23.06 -0.79
CA GLN A 70 0.62 23.88 -1.49
C GLN A 70 0.78 23.83 -3.02
N ASN A 71 2.00 23.93 -3.53
CA ASN A 71 2.28 23.83 -4.96
C ASN A 71 1.91 22.43 -5.49
N ALA A 72 2.22 21.37 -4.74
CA ALA A 72 1.85 20.00 -5.09
C ALA A 72 0.34 19.74 -5.09
N GLU A 73 -0.42 20.40 -4.22
CA GLU A 73 -1.88 20.30 -4.17
C GLU A 73 -2.55 21.04 -5.35
N LYS A 74 -1.98 22.18 -5.75
CA LYS A 74 -2.46 22.96 -6.92
C LYS A 74 -2.06 22.37 -8.27
N ASP A 75 -1.04 21.51 -8.30
CA ASP A 75 -0.51 20.90 -9.51
C ASP A 75 -1.34 19.69 -9.96
N THR A 76 -2.50 19.99 -10.55
CA THR A 76 -3.48 19.00 -11.00
C THR A 76 -3.14 18.39 -12.37
N SER A 77 -2.41 19.10 -13.24
CA SER A 77 -2.21 18.71 -14.64
C SER A 77 -0.93 17.90 -14.89
N LYS A 78 0.24 18.40 -14.48
CA LYS A 78 1.53 17.75 -14.75
C LYS A 78 2.07 16.95 -13.57
N ARG A 79 1.58 17.25 -12.34
CA ARG A 79 2.00 16.61 -11.08
C ARG A 79 3.51 16.72 -10.81
N THR A 80 4.19 17.65 -11.46
CA THR A 80 5.62 17.94 -11.30
C THR A 80 5.97 18.26 -9.84
N TRP A 81 5.28 19.21 -9.22
CA TRP A 81 5.48 19.59 -7.82
C TRP A 81 5.13 18.45 -6.86
N TYR A 82 4.11 17.66 -7.18
CA TYR A 82 3.79 16.44 -6.44
C TYR A 82 4.97 15.47 -6.43
N TRP A 83 5.59 15.22 -7.59
CA TRP A 83 6.73 14.31 -7.70
C TRP A 83 8.00 14.87 -7.04
N ILE A 84 8.26 16.17 -7.14
CA ILE A 84 9.35 16.84 -6.41
C ILE A 84 9.19 16.60 -4.90
N ARG A 85 8.01 16.93 -4.35
CA ARG A 85 7.68 16.68 -2.94
C ARG A 85 7.83 15.22 -2.56
N HIS A 86 7.38 14.31 -3.43
CA HIS A 86 7.50 12.88 -3.23
C HIS A 86 8.96 12.45 -3.09
N TYR A 87 9.84 12.79 -4.04
CA TYR A 87 11.24 12.36 -4.01
C TYR A 87 12.04 12.98 -2.87
N ILE A 88 11.81 14.25 -2.53
CA ILE A 88 12.40 14.88 -1.33
C ILE A 88 11.97 14.12 -0.06
N GLY A 89 10.68 13.79 0.04
CA GLY A 89 10.15 12.94 1.12
C GLY A 89 10.86 11.58 1.20
N ARG A 90 11.06 10.91 0.07
CA ARG A 90 11.75 9.62 -0.02
C ARG A 90 13.23 9.73 0.38
N LEU A 91 13.94 10.77 -0.06
CA LEU A 91 15.34 11.01 0.29
C LEU A 91 15.50 11.26 1.80
N GLY A 92 14.69 12.14 2.38
CA GLY A 92 14.75 12.42 3.82
C GLY A 92 14.32 11.24 4.70
N SER A 93 13.47 10.33 4.19
CA SER A 93 12.95 9.21 4.98
C SER A 93 14.02 8.27 5.53
N TRP A 94 15.16 8.12 4.83
CA TRP A 94 16.27 7.27 5.28
C TRP A 94 16.97 7.83 6.50
N PHE A 95 17.15 9.15 6.55
CA PHE A 95 17.74 9.81 7.71
C PHE A 95 16.80 9.76 8.91
N VAL A 96 15.49 10.00 8.69
CA VAL A 96 14.45 9.85 9.73
C VAL A 96 14.47 8.45 10.32
N ALA A 97 14.44 7.41 9.48
CA ALA A 97 14.47 6.03 9.95
C ALA A 97 15.74 5.72 10.76
N SER A 98 16.89 6.22 10.33
CA SER A 98 18.17 6.04 11.03
C SER A 98 18.16 6.73 12.40
N LYS A 99 17.71 7.99 12.46
CA LYS A 99 17.53 8.73 13.71
C LYS A 99 16.56 8.03 14.65
N PHE A 100 15.44 7.55 14.13
CA PHE A 100 14.41 6.84 14.91
C PHE A 100 14.98 5.55 15.52
N VAL A 101 15.66 4.71 14.73
CA VAL A 101 16.27 3.47 15.23
C VAL A 101 17.29 3.75 16.34
N VAL A 102 18.17 4.76 16.17
CA VAL A 102 19.14 5.14 17.20
C VAL A 102 18.43 5.66 18.47
N ALA A 103 17.39 6.47 18.31
CA ALA A 103 16.62 6.98 19.45
C ALA A 103 15.90 5.86 20.22
N VAL A 104 15.31 4.89 19.51
CA VAL A 104 14.65 3.72 20.12
C VAL A 104 15.68 2.80 20.77
N ALA A 105 16.81 2.53 20.14
CA ALA A 105 17.87 1.68 20.71
C ALA A 105 18.42 2.22 22.04
N ARG A 106 18.44 3.55 22.23
CA ARG A 106 18.82 4.16 23.52
C ARG A 106 17.75 3.99 24.60
N ARG A 107 16.48 3.94 24.24
CA ARG A 107 15.35 3.84 25.18
C ARG A 107 14.97 2.39 25.49
N THR A 108 15.24 1.49 24.57
CA THR A 108 14.83 0.08 24.62
C THR A 108 15.96 -0.78 24.08
N PRO A 109 17.12 -0.81 24.77
CA PRO A 109 18.30 -1.55 24.29
C PRO A 109 18.02 -3.04 24.10
N GLN A 110 17.14 -3.64 24.92
CA GLN A 110 16.80 -5.06 24.83
C GLN A 110 16.21 -5.49 23.47
N LEU A 111 15.63 -4.57 22.69
CA LEU A 111 15.16 -4.86 21.33
C LEU A 111 16.30 -5.12 20.33
N PHE A 112 17.50 -4.65 20.65
CA PHE A 112 18.67 -4.71 19.79
C PHE A 112 19.75 -5.65 20.34
N GLU A 113 19.52 -6.25 21.50
CA GLU A 113 20.35 -7.31 22.05
C GLU A 113 19.99 -8.64 21.38
N GLN A 114 20.98 -9.31 20.79
CA GLN A 114 20.84 -10.66 20.20
C GLN A 114 19.70 -10.80 19.16
N PHE A 115 19.30 -9.71 18.49
CA PHE A 115 18.24 -9.78 17.49
C PHE A 115 18.69 -10.59 16.27
N GLN A 116 17.75 -11.33 15.69
CA GLN A 116 17.96 -12.06 14.44
C GLN A 116 16.93 -11.61 13.41
N VAL A 117 17.35 -11.58 12.14
CA VAL A 117 16.47 -11.33 11.01
C VAL A 117 16.25 -12.66 10.31
N ALA A 118 15.06 -13.22 10.46
CA ALA A 118 14.67 -14.47 9.83
C ALA A 118 13.69 -14.22 8.67
N PRO A 119 13.91 -14.81 7.48
CA PRO A 119 12.92 -14.77 6.42
C PRO A 119 11.75 -15.69 6.76
N VAL A 120 10.52 -15.22 6.52
CA VAL A 120 9.34 -16.09 6.55
C VAL A 120 9.07 -16.63 5.16
N ARG A 121 8.89 -17.95 5.08
CA ARG A 121 8.56 -18.64 3.83
C ARG A 121 7.29 -18.03 3.24
N ARG A 122 7.34 -17.70 1.95
CA ARG A 122 6.13 -17.33 1.22
C ARG A 122 5.24 -18.55 1.10
N ILE A 123 3.99 -18.40 1.53
CA ILE A 123 2.92 -19.36 1.28
C ILE A 123 2.58 -19.26 -0.22
N GLY A 124 2.68 -20.36 -0.96
CA GLY A 124 2.67 -20.30 -2.41
C GLY A 124 2.61 -21.64 -3.14
N LYS A 125 1.42 -22.24 -3.17
CA LYS A 125 0.89 -22.73 -4.44
C LYS A 125 -0.36 -21.93 -4.74
N THR A 126 -0.25 -21.04 -5.72
CA THR A 126 -1.39 -20.39 -6.34
C THR A 126 -2.38 -21.49 -6.71
N ALA A 127 -3.59 -21.48 -6.15
CA ALA A 127 -4.63 -22.40 -6.59
C ALA A 127 -4.69 -22.33 -8.13
N THR A 128 -4.71 -23.49 -8.80
CA THR A 128 -4.88 -23.55 -10.24
C THR A 128 -6.12 -22.74 -10.59
N ARG A 129 -5.94 -21.73 -11.44
CA ARG A 129 -7.00 -20.83 -11.81
C ARG A 129 -7.91 -21.56 -12.80
N ILE A 130 -9.02 -22.07 -12.31
CA ILE A 130 -10.07 -22.63 -13.17
C ILE A 130 -10.90 -21.43 -13.64
N LEU A 131 -10.79 -21.11 -14.93
CA LEU A 131 -11.63 -20.12 -15.55
C LEU A 131 -12.96 -20.78 -15.92
N ASP A 132 -14.03 -20.16 -15.46
CA ASP A 132 -15.36 -20.35 -15.99
C ASP A 132 -15.50 -19.53 -17.28
N GLU A 133 -15.82 -20.20 -18.39
CA GLU A 133 -15.96 -19.61 -19.73
C GLU A 133 -17.18 -18.67 -19.81
N ASP A 134 -18.23 -18.95 -19.03
CA ASP A 134 -19.46 -18.16 -19.00
C ASP A 134 -19.39 -17.00 -18.00
N MET A 135 -18.21 -16.76 -17.39
CA MET A 135 -18.05 -15.69 -16.42
C MET A 135 -18.21 -14.31 -17.06
N SER A 136 -19.03 -13.48 -16.41
CA SER A 136 -19.17 -12.06 -16.69
C SER A 136 -19.13 -11.27 -15.38
N LEU A 137 -19.06 -9.94 -15.47
CA LEU A 137 -19.16 -9.08 -14.28
C LEU A 137 -20.50 -9.30 -13.55
N SER A 138 -21.62 -9.35 -14.29
CA SER A 138 -22.94 -9.59 -13.70
C SER A 138 -22.99 -10.97 -13.04
N GLU A 139 -22.49 -12.03 -13.69
CA GLU A 139 -22.44 -13.38 -13.11
C GLU A 139 -21.58 -13.45 -11.84
N ALA A 140 -20.41 -12.79 -11.83
CA ALA A 140 -19.57 -12.71 -10.65
C ALA A 140 -20.26 -11.99 -9.47
N LEU A 141 -21.01 -10.94 -9.77
CA LEU A 141 -21.79 -10.21 -8.77
C LEU A 141 -22.95 -11.05 -8.26
N LEU A 142 -23.67 -11.78 -9.11
CA LEU A 142 -24.75 -12.69 -8.70
C LEU A 142 -24.26 -13.79 -7.78
N ARG A 143 -23.09 -14.39 -8.07
CA ARG A 143 -22.47 -15.38 -7.17
C ARG A 143 -22.08 -14.79 -5.82
N THR A 144 -21.70 -13.52 -5.80
CA THR A 144 -21.30 -12.81 -4.58
C THR A 144 -22.51 -12.31 -3.80
N LEU A 145 -23.59 -11.94 -4.48
CA LEU A 145 -24.78 -11.29 -3.98
C LEU A 145 -26.06 -12.06 -4.41
N PRO A 146 -26.21 -13.34 -4.04
CA PRO A 146 -27.25 -14.22 -4.58
C PRO A 146 -28.69 -13.83 -4.18
N GLY A 147 -28.86 -12.94 -3.21
CA GLY A 147 -30.17 -12.47 -2.72
C GLY A 147 -30.69 -11.20 -3.40
N TYR A 148 -29.99 -10.67 -4.41
CA TYR A 148 -30.31 -9.36 -4.99
C TYR A 148 -30.98 -9.45 -6.35
N ASN A 149 -31.89 -8.51 -6.62
CA ASN A 149 -32.56 -8.39 -7.92
C ASN A 149 -31.55 -7.98 -9.00
N ASN A 150 -31.35 -8.87 -9.98
CA ASN A 150 -30.45 -8.69 -11.12
C ASN A 150 -30.66 -7.35 -11.82
N GLU A 151 -31.90 -6.91 -12.00
CA GLU A 151 -32.23 -5.65 -12.71
C GLU A 151 -31.70 -4.41 -11.98
N LEU A 152 -31.76 -4.41 -10.64
CA LEU A 152 -31.27 -3.30 -9.83
C LEU A 152 -29.73 -3.24 -9.84
N VAL A 153 -29.08 -4.40 -9.78
CA VAL A 153 -27.62 -4.53 -9.85
C VAL A 153 -27.12 -4.06 -11.22
N ASP A 154 -27.74 -4.53 -12.30
CA ASP A 154 -27.36 -4.15 -13.66
C ASP A 154 -27.57 -2.64 -13.92
N LEU A 155 -28.71 -2.08 -13.48
CA LEU A 155 -28.97 -0.64 -13.57
C LEU A 155 -27.89 0.17 -12.83
N ARG A 156 -27.45 -0.31 -11.66
CA ARG A 156 -26.44 0.38 -10.87
C ARG A 156 -25.07 0.31 -11.53
N ILE A 157 -24.68 -0.83 -12.09
CA ILE A 157 -23.44 -0.98 -12.86
C ILE A 157 -23.44 0.01 -14.03
N GLN A 158 -24.52 0.06 -14.82
CA GLN A 158 -24.66 1.00 -15.93
C GLN A 158 -24.55 2.46 -15.49
N THR A 159 -25.17 2.80 -14.35
CA THR A 159 -25.05 4.13 -13.74
C THR A 159 -23.60 4.45 -13.33
N MET A 160 -22.88 3.49 -12.75
CA MET A 160 -21.48 3.67 -12.34
C MET A 160 -20.55 3.83 -13.55
N GLN A 161 -20.72 3.01 -14.59
CA GLN A 161 -19.92 3.06 -15.82
C GLN A 161 -20.10 4.40 -16.55
N SER A 162 -21.34 4.87 -16.68
CA SER A 162 -21.64 6.16 -17.32
C SER A 162 -21.09 7.36 -16.52
N THR A 163 -21.18 7.32 -15.19
CA THR A 163 -20.68 8.41 -14.33
C THR A 163 -19.15 8.47 -14.31
N ALA A 164 -18.48 7.31 -14.32
CA ALA A 164 -17.02 7.23 -14.25
C ALA A 164 -16.31 7.35 -15.62
N ASN A 165 -17.07 7.32 -16.73
CA ASN A 165 -16.52 7.13 -18.08
C ASN A 165 -15.51 5.96 -18.12
N ASP A 166 -15.84 4.87 -17.44
CA ASP A 166 -14.97 3.72 -17.19
C ASP A 166 -15.73 2.43 -17.47
N ASP A 167 -15.18 1.58 -18.34
CA ASP A 167 -15.79 0.30 -18.68
C ASP A 167 -15.39 -0.77 -17.65
N LEU A 168 -16.15 -0.82 -16.56
CA LEU A 168 -15.95 -1.77 -15.48
C LEU A 168 -16.03 -3.24 -15.95
N ALA A 169 -16.92 -3.56 -16.89
CA ALA A 169 -17.08 -4.90 -17.42
C ALA A 169 -15.85 -5.32 -18.24
N ALA A 170 -15.36 -4.45 -19.12
CA ALA A 170 -14.13 -4.71 -19.87
C ALA A 170 -12.92 -4.87 -18.94
N ARG A 171 -12.75 -3.99 -17.94
CA ARG A 171 -11.65 -4.08 -16.96
C ARG A 171 -11.74 -5.35 -16.12
N PHE A 172 -12.95 -5.76 -15.73
CA PHE A 172 -13.15 -7.03 -15.04
C PHE A 172 -12.69 -8.19 -15.91
N MET A 173 -13.14 -8.25 -17.18
CA MET A 173 -12.77 -9.33 -18.11
C MET A 173 -11.29 -9.32 -18.48
N GLU A 174 -10.66 -8.16 -18.61
CA GLU A 174 -9.21 -8.04 -18.82
C GLU A 174 -8.44 -8.70 -17.66
N ASN A 175 -8.78 -8.37 -16.41
CA ASN A 175 -8.15 -9.00 -15.25
C ASN A 175 -8.53 -10.48 -15.12
N TYR A 176 -9.78 -10.84 -15.44
CA TYR A 176 -10.27 -12.20 -15.33
C TYR A 176 -9.72 -13.12 -16.43
N THR A 177 -9.33 -12.62 -17.59
CA THR A 177 -8.76 -13.45 -18.66
C THR A 177 -7.24 -13.33 -18.77
N ASP A 178 -6.61 -12.43 -18.02
CA ASP A 178 -5.15 -12.24 -17.99
C ASP A 178 -4.42 -13.55 -17.65
N PRO A 179 -3.69 -14.16 -18.61
CA PRO A 179 -2.93 -15.39 -18.37
C PRO A 179 -1.72 -15.16 -17.45
N TYR A 180 -1.32 -13.90 -17.25
CA TYR A 180 -0.27 -13.46 -16.33
C TYR A 180 -0.83 -12.95 -14.99
N PHE A 181 -2.12 -13.20 -14.72
CA PHE A 181 -2.72 -12.90 -13.44
C PHE A 181 -2.16 -13.86 -12.37
N VAL A 182 -1.24 -13.35 -11.56
CA VAL A 182 -0.67 -14.09 -10.43
C VAL A 182 -1.19 -13.49 -9.13
N PRO A 183 -2.10 -14.19 -8.42
CA PRO A 183 -2.47 -13.87 -7.04
C PRO A 183 -1.24 -13.77 -6.13
N LYS A 184 -1.28 -12.83 -5.18
CA LYS A 184 -0.19 -12.49 -4.28
C LYS A 184 -0.70 -12.36 -2.86
N VAL A 185 -0.12 -13.17 -1.98
CA VAL A 185 -0.24 -12.98 -0.55
C VAL A 185 0.60 -11.76 -0.17
N HIS A 186 -0.02 -10.81 0.53
CA HIS A 186 0.66 -9.64 1.04
C HIS A 186 1.44 -9.98 2.32
N ALA A 187 2.48 -9.19 2.60
CA ALA A 187 3.36 -9.44 3.74
C ALA A 187 2.64 -9.29 5.10
N GLU A 188 1.64 -8.39 5.21
CA GLU A 188 0.88 -8.23 6.46
C GLU A 188 0.22 -9.54 6.89
N THR A 189 -0.57 -10.14 5.99
CA THR A 189 -1.35 -11.34 6.29
C THR A 189 -0.47 -12.56 6.42
N LEU A 190 0.58 -12.67 5.60
CA LEU A 190 1.59 -13.72 5.75
C LEU A 190 2.23 -13.69 7.14
N MET A 191 2.60 -12.49 7.62
CA MET A 191 3.26 -12.37 8.91
C MET A 191 2.31 -12.63 10.07
N MET A 192 1.05 -12.25 9.92
CA MET A 192 -0.01 -12.52 10.87
C MET A 192 -0.19 -14.02 11.10
N GLU A 193 -0.36 -14.78 10.03
CA GLU A 193 -0.52 -16.24 10.10
C GLU A 193 0.73 -16.91 10.71
N HIS A 194 1.92 -16.44 10.34
CA HIS A 194 3.15 -16.95 10.91
C HIS A 194 3.21 -16.74 12.43
N PHE A 195 2.92 -15.54 12.92
CA PHE A 195 2.90 -15.27 14.36
C PHE A 195 1.80 -16.06 15.08
N TYR A 196 0.62 -16.17 14.47
CA TYR A 196 -0.53 -16.86 15.06
C TYR A 196 -0.30 -18.36 15.20
N PHE A 197 0.08 -19.04 14.12
CA PHE A 197 0.26 -20.50 14.15
C PHE A 197 1.50 -20.96 14.91
N ASN A 198 2.57 -20.14 14.92
CA ASN A 198 3.77 -20.46 15.70
C ASN A 198 3.72 -19.91 17.13
N GLN A 199 2.60 -19.31 17.54
CA GLN A 199 2.37 -18.74 18.88
C GLN A 199 3.50 -17.80 19.31
N LEU A 200 3.99 -16.97 18.39
CA LEU A 200 5.11 -16.08 18.65
C LEU A 200 4.70 -14.92 19.55
N HIS A 201 5.61 -14.52 20.44
CA HIS A 201 5.41 -13.40 21.35
C HIS A 201 5.78 -12.08 20.68
N PHE A 202 4.97 -11.06 20.96
CA PHE A 202 5.25 -9.70 20.57
C PHE A 202 6.04 -8.98 21.65
N PHE A 203 6.93 -8.09 21.22
CA PHE A 203 7.65 -7.24 22.15
C PHE A 203 6.68 -6.33 22.91
N GLY A 204 6.74 -6.34 24.24
CA GLY A 204 5.87 -5.51 25.09
C GLY A 204 4.37 -5.81 24.94
N ASN A 205 4.00 -6.99 24.45
CA ASN A 205 2.62 -7.37 24.08
C ASN A 205 1.98 -6.48 22.99
N ASP A 206 2.77 -5.66 22.29
CA ASP A 206 2.29 -4.85 21.17
C ASP A 206 2.14 -5.71 19.92
N ARG A 207 0.91 -6.16 19.62
CA ARG A 207 0.58 -7.08 18.52
C ARG A 207 0.61 -6.42 17.14
N TYR A 208 1.50 -5.47 16.96
CA TYR A 208 1.67 -4.69 15.76
C TYR A 208 2.64 -5.33 14.77
N ILE A 209 2.21 -5.47 13.51
CA ILE A 209 3.06 -5.91 12.40
C ILE A 209 3.45 -4.70 11.55
N GLY A 210 4.72 -4.31 11.65
CA GLY A 210 5.27 -3.20 10.87
C GLY A 210 5.41 -3.52 9.38
N CYS A 211 4.82 -2.69 8.53
CA CYS A 211 4.94 -2.79 7.06
C CYS A 211 5.32 -1.47 6.41
N SER A 212 6.00 -1.56 5.26
CA SER A 212 6.52 -0.39 4.53
C SER A 212 5.45 0.56 3.97
N LYS A 213 4.20 0.08 3.84
CA LYS A 213 3.01 0.85 3.48
C LYS A 213 1.92 0.58 4.52
N PRO A 214 0.93 1.48 4.67
CA PRO A 214 -0.29 1.17 5.40
C PRO A 214 -0.99 -0.04 4.76
N SER A 215 -1.84 -0.72 5.54
CA SER A 215 -2.55 -1.89 5.04
C SER A 215 -3.46 -1.51 3.87
N CYS A 216 -3.55 -2.40 2.90
CA CYS A 216 -4.58 -2.31 1.88
C CYS A 216 -5.94 -2.76 2.39
N TYR A 217 -7.00 -2.49 1.62
CA TYR A 217 -8.36 -2.87 1.98
C TYR A 217 -8.48 -4.34 2.41
N CYS A 218 -7.98 -5.28 1.60
CA CYS A 218 -8.07 -6.70 1.92
C CYS A 218 -7.21 -7.11 3.13
N CYS A 219 -6.01 -6.54 3.29
CA CYS A 219 -5.16 -6.82 4.47
C CYS A 219 -5.79 -6.31 5.76
N ASP A 220 -6.40 -5.11 5.71
CA ASP A 220 -7.09 -4.49 6.85
C ASP A 220 -8.36 -5.27 7.23
N LEU A 221 -9.18 -5.67 6.25
CA LEU A 221 -10.30 -6.58 6.46
C LEU A 221 -9.85 -7.90 7.08
N TYR A 222 -8.76 -8.49 6.57
CA TYR A 222 -8.21 -9.72 7.09
C TYR A 222 -7.81 -9.56 8.56
N LEU A 223 -7.03 -8.52 8.88
CA LEU A 223 -6.56 -8.20 10.22
C LEU A 223 -7.72 -8.05 11.22
N ARG A 224 -8.74 -7.27 10.87
CA ARG A 224 -9.89 -7.01 11.75
C ARG A 224 -10.72 -8.26 12.05
N ASN A 225 -10.75 -9.21 11.12
CA ASN A 225 -11.51 -10.45 11.27
C ASN A 225 -10.67 -11.61 11.84
N HIS A 226 -9.36 -11.40 11.99
CA HIS A 226 -8.43 -12.44 12.40
C HIS A 226 -8.47 -12.68 13.92
N PRO A 227 -8.53 -13.93 14.40
CA PRO A 227 -8.67 -14.26 15.82
C PRO A 227 -7.47 -13.90 16.72
N GLY A 228 -6.32 -13.59 16.13
CA GLY A 228 -5.09 -13.29 16.88
C GLY A 228 -4.97 -11.89 17.47
N ASN A 229 -6.02 -11.05 17.36
CA ASN A 229 -6.10 -9.71 17.98
C ASN A 229 -4.89 -8.82 17.65
N PHE A 230 -4.61 -8.64 16.36
CA PHE A 230 -3.48 -7.84 15.90
C PHE A 230 -3.83 -6.35 15.86
N GLU A 231 -2.84 -5.50 16.11
CA GLU A 231 -3.01 -4.05 16.09
C GLU A 231 -3.03 -3.52 14.65
N ALA A 232 -4.04 -2.70 14.35
CA ALA A 232 -4.25 -2.10 13.05
C ALA A 232 -3.65 -0.70 13.00
N ARG A 233 -3.08 -0.35 11.85
CA ARG A 233 -2.83 1.05 11.48
C ARG A 233 -3.81 1.48 10.41
N PRO A 234 -4.10 2.79 10.28
CA PRO A 234 -5.07 3.28 9.32
C PRO A 234 -4.83 2.72 7.92
N CYS A 235 -5.87 2.10 7.35
CA CYS A 235 -5.86 1.54 6.02
C CYS A 235 -5.78 2.65 4.97
N HIS A 236 -5.01 2.47 3.89
CA HIS A 236 -4.97 3.44 2.80
C HIS A 236 -6.14 3.29 1.81
N GLY A 237 -6.98 2.25 1.96
CA GLY A 237 -8.19 2.04 1.15
C GLY A 237 -7.99 1.38 -0.22
N ASN A 238 -6.82 1.48 -0.87
CA ASN A 238 -6.63 0.83 -2.17
C ASN A 238 -6.93 -0.68 -2.16
N VAL A 239 -7.69 -1.10 -3.15
CA VAL A 239 -8.00 -2.50 -3.46
C VAL A 239 -6.94 -3.03 -4.43
N TRP A 240 -6.30 -4.14 -4.06
CA TRP A 240 -5.33 -4.81 -4.93
C TRP A 240 -5.98 -6.04 -5.54
N VAL A 241 -6.33 -5.99 -6.82
CA VAL A 241 -7.03 -7.11 -7.51
C VAL A 241 -6.25 -8.41 -7.45
N LYS A 242 -4.91 -8.35 -7.44
CA LYS A 242 -4.03 -9.53 -7.30
C LYS A 242 -3.88 -10.01 -5.86
N TRP A 243 -4.57 -9.45 -4.87
CA TRP A 243 -4.48 -9.91 -3.48
C TRP A 243 -5.12 -11.29 -3.32
N CYS A 244 -4.50 -12.17 -2.52
CA CYS A 244 -5.11 -13.44 -2.12
C CYS A 244 -4.87 -13.76 -0.64
N LEU A 245 -5.65 -14.73 -0.15
CA LEU A 245 -5.58 -15.23 1.21
C LEU A 245 -4.26 -15.97 1.48
N PRO A 246 -3.70 -15.88 2.70
CA PRO A 246 -2.41 -16.46 3.08
C PRO A 246 -2.49 -17.96 3.39
N PHE A 247 -3.14 -18.78 2.56
CA PHE A 247 -3.32 -20.21 2.84
C PHE A 247 -2.64 -21.10 1.79
N GLU A 248 -1.93 -22.12 2.27
CA GLU A 248 -1.56 -23.30 1.48
C GLU A 248 -2.63 -24.35 1.75
N VAL A 249 -3.19 -24.95 0.70
CA VAL A 249 -4.01 -26.17 0.84
C VAL A 249 -3.02 -27.27 1.21
N ASP A 250 -2.80 -27.44 2.50
CA ASP A 250 -2.05 -28.56 3.06
C ASP A 250 -3.07 -29.55 3.61
N GLU A 251 -3.24 -30.68 2.91
CA GLU A 251 -4.23 -31.71 3.27
C GLU A 251 -3.97 -32.30 4.66
N GLU A 252 -2.75 -32.18 5.19
CA GLU A 252 -2.33 -32.80 6.45
C GLU A 252 -2.65 -31.94 7.70
N ASP A 253 -2.87 -30.63 7.56
CA ASP A 253 -3.15 -29.73 8.69
C ASP A 253 -4.60 -29.20 8.68
N MET A 254 -5.51 -30.02 9.21
CA MET A 254 -6.93 -29.70 9.36
C MET A 254 -7.18 -28.39 10.14
N SER A 255 -6.30 -28.02 11.08
CA SER A 255 -6.48 -26.81 11.88
C SER A 255 -6.31 -25.55 11.04
N LYS A 256 -5.29 -25.52 10.17
CA LYS A 256 -5.05 -24.44 9.22
C LYS A 256 -6.14 -24.37 8.16
N GLN A 257 -6.65 -25.51 7.69
CA GLN A 257 -7.77 -25.54 6.75
C GLN A 257 -9.05 -24.96 7.35
N ILE A 258 -9.40 -25.36 8.58
CA ILE A 258 -10.58 -24.83 9.28
C ILE A 258 -10.44 -23.32 9.50
N HIS A 259 -9.25 -22.87 9.92
CA HIS A 259 -8.94 -21.44 10.04
C HIS A 259 -9.10 -20.72 8.70
N ALA A 260 -8.56 -21.28 7.62
CA ALA A 260 -8.63 -20.73 6.28
C ALA A 260 -10.07 -20.52 5.81
N VAL A 261 -10.91 -21.55 5.92
CA VAL A 261 -12.34 -21.48 5.56
C VAL A 261 -13.08 -20.46 6.42
N LYS A 262 -12.80 -20.41 7.73
CA LYS A 262 -13.42 -19.42 8.64
C LYS A 262 -13.03 -17.99 8.24
N MET A 263 -11.75 -17.75 7.98
CA MET A 263 -11.25 -16.44 7.57
C MET A 263 -11.81 -16.02 6.21
N GLN A 264 -11.86 -16.92 5.24
CA GLN A 264 -12.46 -16.66 3.94
C GLN A 264 -13.93 -16.24 4.08
N LYS A 265 -14.73 -16.99 4.86
CA LYS A 265 -16.14 -16.66 5.11
C LYS A 265 -16.31 -15.29 5.76
N ARG A 266 -15.52 -14.98 6.79
CA ARG A 266 -15.58 -13.69 7.50
C ARG A 266 -15.28 -12.51 6.57
N ILE A 267 -14.22 -12.62 5.77
CA ILE A 267 -13.82 -11.55 4.85
C ILE A 267 -14.84 -11.39 3.73
N LEU A 268 -15.33 -12.50 3.17
CA LEU A 268 -16.35 -12.47 2.11
C LEU A 268 -17.63 -11.77 2.59
N ILE A 269 -18.10 -12.04 3.81
CA ILE A 269 -19.27 -11.34 4.39
C ILE A 269 -19.05 -9.82 4.45
N ASN A 270 -17.85 -9.35 4.81
CA ASN A 270 -17.57 -7.92 4.85
C ASN A 270 -17.48 -7.30 3.45
N ILE A 271 -16.87 -8.00 2.49
CA ILE A 271 -16.84 -7.56 1.09
C ILE A 271 -18.27 -7.46 0.54
N ILE A 272 -19.13 -8.44 0.83
CA ILE A 272 -20.54 -8.43 0.45
C ILE A 272 -21.23 -7.18 1.01
N ARG A 273 -21.10 -6.91 2.32
CA ARG A 273 -21.70 -5.70 2.94
C ARG A 273 -21.19 -4.40 2.34
N ASP A 274 -19.90 -4.32 2.02
CA ASP A 274 -19.32 -3.13 1.39
C ASP A 274 -19.83 -2.94 -0.04
N LEU A 275 -20.01 -4.03 -0.79
CA LEU A 275 -20.64 -4.00 -2.12
C LEU A 275 -22.11 -3.59 -2.02
N GLU A 276 -22.86 -4.17 -1.09
CA GLU A 276 -24.26 -3.82 -0.81
C GLU A 276 -24.38 -2.33 -0.47
N SER A 277 -23.55 -1.83 0.44
CA SER A 277 -23.53 -0.40 0.78
C SER A 277 -23.27 0.47 -0.45
N ARG A 278 -22.24 0.17 -1.25
CA ARG A 278 -21.89 0.98 -2.43
C ARG A 278 -22.94 0.91 -3.54
N LEU A 279 -23.52 -0.27 -3.77
CA LEU A 279 -24.51 -0.48 -4.83
C LEU A 279 -25.89 0.05 -4.43
N LEU A 280 -26.32 -0.13 -3.18
CA LEU A 280 -27.69 0.11 -2.75
C LEU A 280 -27.90 1.43 -2.02
N SER A 281 -26.91 1.93 -1.27
CA SER A 281 -27.09 3.13 -0.43
C SER A 281 -26.79 4.44 -1.16
N GLY A 282 -26.17 4.39 -2.34
CA GLY A 282 -25.86 5.59 -3.13
C GLY A 282 -24.85 6.56 -2.50
N THR A 283 -24.33 6.26 -1.30
CA THR A 283 -23.39 7.13 -0.59
C THR A 283 -21.98 6.95 -1.13
N TYR A 284 -21.53 7.94 -1.91
CA TYR A 284 -20.12 8.16 -2.19
C TYR A 284 -19.57 9.09 -1.11
N GLU A 285 -18.93 8.56 -0.09
CA GLU A 285 -18.06 9.36 0.79
C GLU A 285 -16.60 9.12 0.37
N HIS A 286 -15.95 10.23 0.00
CA HIS A 286 -14.54 10.31 -0.38
C HIS A 286 -13.66 10.57 0.84
#